data_AF-A0A7K2YKF4-F1
#
_entry.id   AF-A0A7K2YKF4-F1
#
_cell.length_a   1.000
_cell.length_b   1.000
_cell.length_c   1.000
_cell.angle_alpha   90.00
_cell.angle_beta   90.00
_cell.angle_gamma   90.00
#
_symmetry.space_group_name_H-M   'P 1'
#
loop_
_entity.id
_entity.type
_entity.pdbx_description
1 polymer ?
#
loop_
_entity_poly.entity_id
_entity_poly.type
_entity_poly.pdbx_seq_one_letter_code
_entity_poly.pdbx_strand_id
1 'polypeptide(L)'
;MEHHAGVHVAASAAPQAAEPREDCVADNQTVKRRRLGNELRRLREEAGHSREVVAEHMEWSNAKVWRIEAGKVGVRVRDVSELCVLYNALDAELVATLKKLALEARTTEKSWWHQYGDVLPDWFQIYVNLEDGASEIRGYESELVPGLCQTPDYAEAVHRASQPDSTGEEIRRLVDLRMARQAILERPRSEAPRVWLILNEAVLRRRVGNAEIMRAQLARLREIAAMPGITIQVQTFAAGAHASMLNGFYMLNFKDPETRPIVYIEGATSALYLEKAAEIDTYTVAFEHLQTSATKLVALEGLIDNILKEF
;
A
#
# COMPACT_ATOMS: atom_id res chain seq x y z
N MET A 1 22.68 -49.18 -42.44
CA MET A 1 22.02 -47.95 -42.92
C MET A 1 21.51 -47.22 -41.70
N GLU A 2 22.40 -46.41 -41.13
CA GLU A 2 22.12 -45.55 -39.99
C GLU A 2 21.35 -44.33 -40.51
N HIS A 3 20.15 -44.09 -39.98
CA HIS A 3 19.44 -42.84 -40.21
C HIS A 3 19.55 -41.99 -38.94
N HIS A 4 20.48 -41.03 -38.99
CA HIS A 4 20.52 -39.89 -38.09
C HIS A 4 19.27 -39.02 -38.35
N ALA A 5 18.35 -38.97 -37.40
CA ALA A 5 17.31 -37.95 -37.34
C ALA A 5 17.75 -36.89 -36.31
N GLY A 6 18.29 -35.77 -36.81
CA GLY A 6 18.57 -34.59 -36.01
C GLY A 6 17.26 -33.93 -35.58
N VAL A 7 17.03 -33.88 -34.27
CA VAL A 7 15.94 -33.10 -33.68
C VAL A 7 16.38 -31.64 -33.67
N HIS A 8 15.87 -30.85 -34.61
CA HIS A 8 15.90 -29.39 -34.52
C HIS A 8 14.99 -28.96 -33.38
N VAL A 9 15.59 -28.57 -32.25
CA VAL A 9 14.90 -27.84 -31.19
C VAL A 9 14.61 -26.44 -31.71
N ALA A 10 13.36 -26.18 -32.06
CA ALA A 10 12.88 -24.83 -32.35
C ALA A 10 12.99 -24.00 -31.06
N ALA A 11 13.79 -22.94 -31.10
CA ALA A 11 13.85 -21.93 -30.05
C ALA A 11 12.48 -21.26 -29.94
N SER A 12 11.73 -21.61 -28.90
CA SER A 12 10.50 -20.92 -28.52
C SER A 12 10.87 -19.52 -28.07
N ALA A 13 10.55 -18.52 -28.89
CA ALA A 13 10.68 -17.12 -28.55
C ALA A 13 9.93 -16.82 -27.25
N ALA A 14 10.62 -16.20 -26.29
CA ALA A 14 10.01 -15.70 -25.07
C ALA A 14 8.90 -14.68 -25.43
N PRO A 15 7.75 -14.67 -24.72
CA PRO A 15 6.73 -13.68 -24.97
C PRO A 15 7.30 -12.29 -24.66
N GLN A 16 7.20 -11.38 -25.63
CA GLN A 16 7.51 -9.96 -25.45
C GLN A 16 6.77 -9.44 -24.22
N ALA A 17 7.52 -8.90 -23.27
CA ALA A 17 6.99 -8.19 -22.12
C ALA A 17 6.04 -7.11 -22.63
N ALA A 18 4.78 -7.17 -22.20
CA ALA A 18 3.80 -6.13 -22.46
C ALA A 18 4.33 -4.81 -21.89
N GLU A 19 4.35 -3.76 -22.71
CA GLU A 19 4.74 -2.42 -22.29
C GLU A 19 3.92 -1.98 -21.06
N PRO A 20 4.56 -1.39 -20.03
CA PRO A 20 3.85 -0.93 -18.85
C PRO A 20 2.91 0.20 -19.25
N ARG A 21 1.61 0.03 -18.95
CA ARG A 21 0.61 1.08 -19.07
C ARG A 21 1.00 2.24 -18.17
N GLU A 22 1.16 3.42 -18.74
CA GLU A 22 1.41 4.67 -18.01
C GLU A 22 0.21 5.04 -17.13
N ASP A 23 0.14 4.43 -15.94
CA ASP A 23 -0.77 4.83 -14.89
C ASP A 23 -0.06 5.80 -13.93
N CYS A 24 -0.55 7.04 -13.90
CA CYS A 24 0.07 8.15 -13.18
C CYS A 24 0.30 7.83 -11.69
N VAL A 25 1.57 7.91 -11.32
CA VAL A 25 2.18 7.61 -10.02
C VAL A 25 1.54 8.42 -8.90
N ALA A 26 1.29 7.74 -7.78
CA ALA A 26 0.64 8.34 -6.62
C ALA A 26 1.60 8.83 -5.52
N ASP A 27 1.69 10.15 -5.33
CA ASP A 27 2.33 10.84 -4.20
C ASP A 27 1.27 11.23 -3.13
N ASN A 28 1.60 11.90 -2.01
CA ASN A 28 0.65 12.49 -1.05
C ASN A 28 -0.22 13.52 -1.79
N GLN A 29 0.43 14.21 -2.71
CA GLN A 29 -0.19 14.95 -3.78
C GLN A 29 -1.25 14.13 -4.54
N THR A 30 -1.03 12.86 -4.83
CA THR A 30 -2.01 12.00 -5.50
C THR A 30 -3.11 11.48 -4.59
N VAL A 31 -2.88 11.27 -3.29
CA VAL A 31 -3.98 11.03 -2.33
C VAL A 31 -4.88 12.26 -2.26
N LYS A 32 -4.29 13.45 -2.12
CA LYS A 32 -5.00 14.74 -2.12
C LYS A 32 -5.70 15.00 -3.47
N ARG A 33 -5.06 14.70 -4.62
CA ARG A 33 -5.67 14.80 -5.96
C ARG A 33 -6.79 13.79 -6.16
N ARG A 34 -6.65 12.56 -5.66
CA ARG A 34 -7.70 11.52 -5.73
C ARG A 34 -8.90 11.90 -4.88
N ARG A 35 -8.67 12.42 -3.67
CA ARG A 35 -9.74 12.98 -2.82
C ARG A 35 -10.49 14.09 -3.53
N LEU A 36 -9.76 15.07 -4.06
CA LEU A 36 -10.33 16.16 -4.85
C LEU A 36 -11.05 15.68 -6.11
N GLY A 37 -10.46 14.73 -6.84
CA GLY A 37 -11.02 14.16 -8.07
C GLY A 37 -12.32 13.39 -7.84
N ASN A 38 -12.36 12.57 -6.78
CA ASN A 38 -13.56 11.84 -6.36
C ASN A 38 -14.71 12.79 -6.02
N GLU A 39 -14.42 13.86 -5.27
CA GLU A 39 -15.46 14.81 -4.86
C GLU A 39 -15.96 15.65 -6.04
N LEU A 40 -15.06 16.09 -6.92
CA LEU A 40 -15.46 16.75 -8.18
C LEU A 40 -16.27 15.83 -9.08
N ARG A 41 -15.97 14.52 -9.10
CA ARG A 41 -16.76 13.53 -9.83
C ARG A 41 -18.15 13.36 -9.23
N ARG A 42 -18.26 13.25 -7.91
CA ARG A 42 -19.54 13.14 -7.19
C ARG A 42 -20.44 14.33 -7.51
N LEU A 43 -19.92 15.55 -7.36
CA LEU A 43 -20.64 16.79 -7.69
C LEU A 43 -21.08 16.87 -9.15
N ARG A 44 -20.22 16.43 -10.08
CA ARG A 44 -20.58 16.36 -11.51
C ARG A 44 -21.76 15.42 -11.76
N GLU A 45 -21.70 14.22 -11.18
CA GLU A 45 -22.74 13.20 -11.33
C GLU A 45 -24.06 13.65 -10.70
N GLU A 46 -24.03 14.31 -9.54
CA GLU A 46 -25.21 14.90 -8.88
C GLU A 46 -25.83 16.05 -9.68
N ALA A 47 -25.00 16.87 -10.33
CA ALA A 47 -25.46 17.92 -11.23
C ALA A 47 -25.95 17.39 -12.59
N GLY A 48 -25.84 16.07 -12.84
CA GLY A 48 -26.27 15.43 -14.08
C GLY A 48 -25.40 15.77 -15.31
N HIS A 49 -24.18 16.27 -15.10
CA HIS A 49 -23.29 16.65 -16.19
C HIS A 49 -22.44 15.47 -16.69
N SER A 50 -22.33 15.34 -18.00
CA SER A 50 -21.37 14.42 -18.62
C SER A 50 -19.97 15.04 -18.65
N ARG A 51 -18.92 14.23 -18.85
CA ARG A 51 -17.54 14.77 -18.93
C ARG A 51 -17.33 15.65 -20.15
N GLU A 52 -18.09 15.38 -21.22
CA GLU A 52 -18.11 16.17 -22.45
C GLU A 52 -18.60 17.59 -22.19
N VAL A 53 -19.69 17.74 -21.41
CA VAL A 53 -20.24 19.06 -21.03
C VAL A 53 -19.23 19.86 -20.21
N VAL A 54 -18.56 19.20 -19.26
CA VAL A 54 -17.51 19.85 -18.45
C VAL A 54 -16.30 20.22 -19.29
N ALA A 55 -15.90 19.35 -20.21
CA ALA A 55 -14.80 19.58 -21.14
C ALA A 55 -15.08 20.80 -22.03
N GLU A 56 -16.29 20.92 -22.56
CA GLU A 56 -16.70 22.08 -23.37
C GLU A 56 -16.72 23.37 -22.54
N HIS A 57 -17.35 23.36 -21.36
CA HIS A 57 -17.44 24.55 -20.51
C HIS A 57 -16.07 25.04 -20.02
N MET A 58 -15.17 24.12 -19.67
CA MET A 58 -13.84 24.43 -19.13
C MET A 58 -12.77 24.59 -20.22
N GLU A 59 -13.14 24.45 -21.49
CA GLU A 59 -12.22 24.42 -22.65
C GLU A 59 -11.10 23.37 -22.51
N TRP A 60 -11.45 22.19 -22.00
CA TRP A 60 -10.54 21.07 -21.77
C TRP A 60 -10.83 19.90 -22.69
N SER A 61 -9.88 18.96 -22.79
CA SER A 61 -10.19 17.66 -23.39
C SER A 61 -10.95 16.79 -22.40
N ASN A 62 -11.86 15.94 -22.90
CA ASN A 62 -12.56 14.95 -22.09
C ASN A 62 -11.57 14.05 -21.31
N ALA A 63 -10.46 13.67 -21.95
CA ALA A 63 -9.37 12.94 -21.33
C ALA A 63 -8.72 13.68 -20.14
N LYS A 64 -8.72 15.02 -20.12
CA LYS A 64 -8.23 15.83 -18.99
C LYS A 64 -9.23 15.81 -17.83
N VAL A 65 -10.53 15.94 -18.11
CA VAL A 65 -11.60 15.83 -17.08
C VAL A 65 -11.51 14.48 -16.38
N TRP A 66 -11.43 13.39 -17.16
CA TRP A 66 -11.24 12.05 -16.60
C TRP A 66 -9.97 11.92 -15.76
N ARG A 67 -8.82 12.46 -16.22
CA ARG A 67 -7.56 12.44 -15.45
C ARG A 67 -7.65 13.22 -14.14
N ILE A 68 -8.39 14.33 -14.10
CA ILE A 68 -8.62 15.11 -12.87
C ILE A 68 -9.47 14.27 -11.90
N GLU A 69 -10.58 13.70 -12.37
CA GLU A 69 -11.46 12.85 -11.53
C GLU A 69 -10.75 11.60 -11.01
N ALA A 70 -9.85 11.02 -11.80
CA ALA A 70 -9.02 9.90 -11.41
C ALA A 70 -7.83 10.30 -10.51
N GLY A 71 -7.69 11.59 -10.16
CA GLY A 71 -6.58 12.11 -9.36
C GLY A 71 -5.21 12.05 -10.04
N LYS A 72 -5.16 11.76 -11.36
CA LYS A 72 -3.93 11.63 -12.14
C LYS A 72 -3.24 12.97 -12.40
N VAL A 73 -3.99 14.07 -12.46
CA VAL A 73 -3.45 15.42 -12.62
C VAL A 73 -4.07 16.39 -11.61
N GLY A 74 -3.29 17.35 -11.14
CA GLY A 74 -3.79 18.41 -10.26
C GLY A 74 -4.66 19.42 -11.01
N VAL A 75 -5.55 20.08 -10.27
CA VAL A 75 -6.43 21.15 -10.77
C VAL A 75 -6.09 22.45 -10.06
N ARG A 76 -6.22 23.60 -10.74
CA ARG A 76 -5.91 24.90 -10.12
C ARG A 76 -7.09 25.33 -9.24
N VAL A 77 -6.80 26.07 -8.17
CA VAL A 77 -7.80 26.61 -7.23
C VAL A 77 -8.88 27.44 -7.96
N ARG A 78 -8.48 28.19 -9.00
CA ARG A 78 -9.43 28.92 -9.87
C ARG A 78 -10.38 27.94 -10.55
N ASP A 79 -9.85 26.95 -11.26
CA ASP A 79 -10.63 25.97 -12.00
C ASP A 79 -11.57 25.17 -11.09
N VAL A 80 -11.16 24.88 -9.84
CA VAL A 80 -12.06 24.26 -8.84
C VAL A 80 -13.26 25.15 -8.50
N SER A 81 -13.04 26.47 -8.40
CA SER A 81 -14.15 27.42 -8.16
C SER A 81 -15.17 27.37 -9.28
N GLU A 82 -14.67 27.32 -10.51
CA GLU A 82 -15.48 27.33 -11.73
C GLU A 82 -16.25 26.03 -11.92
N LEU A 83 -15.62 24.89 -11.61
CA LEU A 83 -16.30 23.59 -11.55
C LEU A 83 -17.40 23.56 -10.49
N CYS A 84 -17.18 24.14 -9.31
CA CYS A 84 -18.20 24.20 -8.27
C CYS A 84 -19.42 25.04 -8.70
N VAL A 85 -19.20 26.13 -9.43
CA VAL A 85 -20.29 26.93 -10.02
C VAL A 85 -21.03 26.10 -11.07
N LEU A 86 -20.31 25.44 -11.98
CA LEU A 86 -20.91 24.57 -13.00
C LEU A 86 -21.75 23.45 -12.38
N TYR A 87 -21.30 22.87 -11.28
CA TYR A 87 -21.99 21.78 -10.58
C TYR A 87 -23.08 22.26 -9.61
N ASN A 88 -23.39 23.56 -9.55
CA ASN A 88 -24.30 24.16 -8.56
C ASN A 88 -23.95 23.85 -7.09
N ALA A 89 -22.67 23.63 -6.80
CA ALA A 89 -22.16 23.45 -5.44
C ALA A 89 -21.93 24.83 -4.78
N LEU A 90 -23.00 25.36 -4.17
CA LEU A 90 -23.03 26.72 -3.60
C LEU A 90 -22.67 26.79 -2.11
N ASP A 91 -22.39 25.66 -1.46
CA ASP A 91 -21.93 25.64 -0.07
C ASP A 91 -20.51 26.23 0.03
N ALA A 92 -20.39 27.35 0.74
CA ALA A 92 -19.14 28.07 0.92
C ALA A 92 -18.08 27.25 1.68
N GLU A 93 -18.48 26.39 2.61
CA GLU A 93 -17.56 25.55 3.39
C GLU A 93 -16.99 24.41 2.53
N LEU A 94 -17.85 23.76 1.74
CA LEU A 94 -17.43 22.76 0.75
C LEU A 94 -16.47 23.35 -0.28
N VAL A 95 -16.80 24.50 -0.87
CA VAL A 95 -15.95 25.17 -1.87
C VAL A 95 -14.60 25.56 -1.27
N ALA A 96 -14.56 26.07 -0.03
CA ALA A 96 -13.32 26.38 0.66
C ALA A 96 -12.45 25.13 0.88
N THR A 97 -13.07 24.01 1.25
CA THR A 97 -12.41 22.72 1.45
C THR A 97 -11.80 22.19 0.15
N LEU A 98 -12.55 22.21 -0.96
CA LEU A 98 -12.05 21.79 -2.28
C LEU A 98 -10.89 22.65 -2.78
N LYS A 99 -10.95 23.96 -2.55
CA LYS A 99 -9.86 24.89 -2.85
C LYS A 99 -8.60 24.59 -2.05
N LYS A 100 -8.77 24.30 -0.76
CA LYS A 100 -7.68 23.90 0.13
C LYS A 100 -7.05 22.60 -0.35
N LEU A 101 -7.84 21.58 -0.69
CA LEU A 101 -7.34 20.33 -1.27
C LEU A 101 -6.58 20.55 -2.58
N ALA A 102 -7.06 21.43 -3.46
CA ALA A 102 -6.37 21.77 -4.71
C ALA A 102 -5.03 22.47 -4.50
N LEU A 103 -4.95 23.32 -3.47
CA LEU A 103 -3.72 23.99 -3.06
C LEU A 103 -2.73 22.98 -2.47
N GLU A 104 -3.18 22.18 -1.51
CA GLU A 104 -2.38 21.13 -0.83
C GLU A 104 -1.92 20.03 -1.79
N ALA A 105 -2.74 19.72 -2.80
CA ALA A 105 -2.40 18.83 -3.91
C ALA A 105 -1.38 19.44 -4.87
N ARG A 106 -1.03 20.73 -4.76
CA ARG A 106 0.03 21.39 -5.55
C ARG A 106 1.28 21.64 -4.71
N THR A 107 1.17 21.81 -3.40
CA THR A 107 2.34 21.96 -2.53
C THR A 107 3.09 20.65 -2.46
N THR A 108 4.27 20.64 -3.07
CA THR A 108 5.30 19.63 -2.83
C THR A 108 5.84 19.82 -1.41
N GLU A 109 5.07 19.42 -0.40
CA GLU A 109 5.73 18.99 0.83
C GLU A 109 6.67 17.88 0.40
N LYS A 110 7.98 18.06 0.63
CA LYS A 110 8.99 17.07 0.25
C LYS A 110 8.69 15.82 1.05
N SER A 111 7.87 14.95 0.48
CA SER A 111 7.65 13.59 0.89
C SER A 111 9.00 13.00 1.31
N TRP A 112 9.11 12.64 2.59
CA TRP A 112 10.40 12.41 3.25
C TRP A 112 11.21 11.28 2.55
N TRP A 113 10.53 10.43 1.79
CA TRP A 113 11.13 9.36 1.00
C TRP A 113 11.67 9.78 -0.38
N HIS A 114 11.49 11.02 -0.85
CA HIS A 114 12.00 11.47 -2.15
C HIS A 114 13.52 11.29 -2.28
N GLN A 115 14.25 11.37 -1.18
CA GLN A 115 15.70 11.11 -1.15
C GLN A 115 16.07 9.64 -1.45
N TYR A 116 15.09 8.75 -1.55
CA TYR A 116 15.24 7.33 -1.91
C TYR A 116 14.58 6.99 -3.26
N GLY A 117 14.16 7.98 -4.06
CA GLY A 117 13.39 7.74 -5.30
C GLY A 117 14.12 6.95 -6.38
N ASP A 118 15.45 6.84 -6.32
CA ASP A 118 16.28 6.06 -7.23
C ASP A 118 16.38 4.57 -6.85
N VAL A 119 16.17 4.22 -5.57
CA VAL A 119 16.13 2.83 -5.09
C VAL A 119 14.71 2.31 -4.88
N LEU A 120 13.72 3.22 -4.80
CA LEU A 120 12.35 2.88 -4.50
C LEU A 120 11.51 2.74 -5.79
N PRO A 121 10.99 1.55 -6.09
CA PRO A 121 10.14 1.38 -7.28
C PRO A 121 8.94 2.33 -7.24
N ASP A 122 8.60 2.91 -8.40
CA ASP A 122 7.51 3.89 -8.52
C ASP A 122 6.17 3.37 -7.98
N TRP A 123 5.90 2.08 -8.19
CA TRP A 123 4.70 1.43 -7.66
C TRP A 123 4.70 1.39 -6.12
N PHE A 124 5.85 1.29 -5.47
CA PHE A 124 5.94 1.25 -4.01
C PHE A 124 5.89 2.65 -3.36
N GLN A 125 6.36 3.69 -4.07
CA GLN A 125 6.24 5.08 -3.62
C GLN A 125 4.78 5.44 -3.30
N ILE A 126 3.83 4.87 -4.04
CA ILE A 126 2.39 5.00 -3.80
C ILE A 126 2.00 4.44 -2.44
N TYR A 127 2.48 3.24 -2.13
CA TYR A 127 2.17 2.60 -0.87
C TYR A 127 2.68 3.41 0.31
N VAL A 128 3.93 3.91 0.25
CA VAL A 128 4.51 4.73 1.34
C VAL A 128 3.64 5.95 1.66
N ASN A 129 3.06 6.58 0.65
CA ASN A 129 2.13 7.70 0.82
C ASN A 129 0.82 7.31 1.51
N LEU A 130 0.22 6.22 1.05
CA LEU A 130 -1.04 5.75 1.58
C LEU A 130 -0.88 5.27 3.03
N GLU A 131 0.24 4.60 3.31
CA GLU A 131 0.65 4.17 4.65
C GLU A 131 0.85 5.38 5.58
N ASP A 132 1.50 6.45 5.10
CA ASP A 132 1.74 7.68 5.86
C ASP A 132 0.44 8.41 6.24
N GLY A 133 -0.56 8.39 5.35
CA GLY A 133 -1.86 9.04 5.54
C GLY A 133 -2.94 8.18 6.20
N ALA A 134 -2.68 6.89 6.47
CA ALA A 134 -3.67 5.97 6.99
C ALA A 134 -4.08 6.28 8.44
N SER A 135 -5.37 6.14 8.75
CA SER A 135 -5.90 6.14 10.11
C SER A 135 -5.93 4.74 10.73
N GLU A 136 -6.06 3.72 9.88
CA GLU A 136 -6.01 2.32 10.26
C GLU A 136 -5.38 1.49 9.15
N ILE A 137 -4.48 0.59 9.54
CA ILE A 137 -3.80 -0.37 8.69
C ILE A 137 -4.14 -1.76 9.20
N ARG A 138 -4.87 -2.54 8.40
CA ARG A 138 -5.14 -3.96 8.66
C ARG A 138 -4.36 -4.79 7.65
N GLY A 139 -3.73 -5.89 8.03
CA GLY A 139 -2.97 -6.67 7.07
C GLY A 139 -2.78 -8.13 7.45
N TYR A 140 -2.57 -8.95 6.42
CA TYR A 140 -2.16 -10.33 6.54
C TYR A 140 -0.83 -10.53 5.80
N GLU A 141 0.13 -11.17 6.47
CA GLU A 141 1.39 -11.56 5.86
C GLU A 141 1.59 -13.08 5.94
N SER A 142 1.88 -13.69 4.79
CA SER A 142 2.07 -15.13 4.68
C SER A 142 3.53 -15.57 4.85
N GLU A 143 4.48 -14.70 4.50
CA GLU A 143 5.87 -15.12 4.25
C GLU A 143 6.91 -14.34 5.05
N LEU A 144 6.73 -13.02 5.19
CA LEU A 144 7.70 -12.11 5.79
C LEU A 144 7.08 -11.32 6.95
N VAL A 145 7.93 -10.90 7.88
CA VAL A 145 7.51 -9.91 8.90
C VAL A 145 7.13 -8.60 8.18
N PRO A 146 5.98 -7.97 8.49
CA PRO A 146 5.57 -6.68 7.94
C PRO A 146 6.69 -5.65 8.01
N GLY A 147 6.86 -4.83 6.96
CA GLY A 147 7.95 -3.85 6.90
C GLY A 147 7.99 -2.85 8.06
N LEU A 148 6.82 -2.53 8.63
CA LEU A 148 6.66 -1.69 9.82
C LEU A 148 7.18 -2.34 11.11
N CYS A 149 7.47 -3.63 11.08
CA CYS A 149 7.88 -4.42 12.23
C CYS A 149 9.29 -5.01 12.12
N GLN A 150 9.99 -4.78 11.01
CA GLN A 150 11.30 -5.38 10.75
C GLN A 150 12.43 -4.70 11.55
N THR A 151 13.46 -5.46 11.91
CA THR A 151 14.75 -4.91 12.35
C THR A 151 15.64 -4.59 11.14
N PRO A 152 16.67 -3.73 11.28
CA PRO A 152 17.58 -3.41 10.17
C PRO A 152 18.21 -4.66 9.55
N ASP A 153 18.74 -5.57 10.38
CA ASP A 153 19.41 -6.79 9.90
C ASP A 153 18.46 -7.76 9.19
N TYR A 154 17.20 -7.86 9.67
CA TYR A 154 16.18 -8.66 9.00
C TYR A 154 15.83 -8.06 7.64
N ALA A 155 15.62 -6.73 7.59
CA ALA A 155 15.33 -6.03 6.35
C ALA A 155 16.48 -6.16 5.34
N GLU A 156 17.73 -6.06 5.79
CA GLU A 156 18.90 -6.26 4.95
C GLU A 156 18.93 -7.67 4.35
N ALA A 157 18.71 -8.71 5.18
CA ALA A 157 18.68 -10.09 4.73
C ALA A 157 17.58 -10.35 3.67
N VAL A 158 16.39 -9.75 3.84
CA VAL A 158 15.31 -9.82 2.83
C VAL A 158 15.70 -9.11 1.53
N HIS A 159 16.26 -7.90 1.62
CA HIS A 159 16.65 -7.13 0.44
C HIS A 159 17.76 -7.82 -0.36
N ARG A 160 18.77 -8.37 0.32
CA ARG A 160 19.84 -9.16 -0.34
C ARG A 160 19.32 -10.41 -1.04
N ALA A 161 18.31 -11.08 -0.47
CA ALA A 161 17.73 -12.28 -1.05
C ALA A 161 16.83 -11.96 -2.26
N SER A 162 16.09 -10.86 -2.21
CA SER A 162 15.15 -10.47 -3.28
C SER A 162 15.79 -9.68 -4.42
N GLN A 163 16.93 -9.04 -4.17
CA GLN A 163 17.64 -8.19 -5.14
C GLN A 163 19.14 -8.55 -5.15
N PRO A 164 19.50 -9.74 -5.65
CA PRO A 164 20.88 -10.24 -5.57
C PRO A 164 21.89 -9.38 -6.36
N ASP A 165 21.42 -8.63 -7.36
CA ASP A 165 22.26 -7.78 -8.21
C ASP A 165 22.46 -6.35 -7.63
N SER A 166 21.77 -6.00 -6.55
CA SER A 166 21.90 -4.69 -5.92
C SER A 166 23.24 -4.55 -5.18
N THR A 167 23.83 -3.36 -5.30
CA THR A 167 25.04 -2.98 -4.58
C THR A 167 24.79 -2.85 -3.07
N GLY A 168 25.85 -2.95 -2.28
CA GLY A 168 25.75 -2.76 -0.82
C GLY A 168 25.20 -1.39 -0.41
N GLU A 169 25.42 -0.34 -1.22
CA GLU A 169 24.88 1.00 -0.96
C GLU A 169 23.37 1.08 -1.24
N GLU A 170 22.90 0.49 -2.33
CA GLU A 170 21.46 0.42 -2.64
C GLU A 170 20.72 -0.35 -1.55
N ILE A 171 21.26 -1.48 -1.09
CA ILE A 171 20.70 -2.26 0.02
C ILE A 171 20.64 -1.43 1.31
N ARG A 172 21.72 -0.72 1.67
CA ARG A 172 21.71 0.16 2.86
C ARG A 172 20.61 1.21 2.78
N ARG A 173 20.44 1.86 1.62
CA ARG A 173 19.42 2.89 1.42
C ARG A 173 18.00 2.33 1.48
N LEU A 174 17.77 1.11 0.99
CA LEU A 174 16.51 0.40 1.15
C LEU A 174 16.20 0.08 2.62
N VAL A 175 17.21 -0.32 3.40
CA VAL A 175 17.09 -0.55 4.84
C VAL A 175 16.79 0.77 5.57
N ASP A 176 17.51 1.84 5.28
CA ASP A 176 17.28 3.15 5.88
C ASP A 176 15.86 3.65 5.61
N LEU A 177 15.39 3.50 4.37
CA LEU A 177 14.00 3.78 4.01
C LEU A 177 13.03 2.92 4.83
N ARG A 178 13.27 1.61 4.94
CA ARG A 178 12.43 0.69 5.73
C ARG A 178 12.32 1.15 7.19
N MET A 179 13.43 1.55 7.79
CA MET A 179 13.46 2.01 9.19
C MET A 179 12.78 3.37 9.35
N ALA A 180 13.03 4.31 8.43
CA ALA A 180 12.39 5.63 8.45
C ALA A 180 10.85 5.54 8.38
N ARG A 181 10.30 4.57 7.63
CA ARG A 181 8.84 4.33 7.56
C ARG A 181 8.22 3.97 8.90
N GLN A 182 8.96 3.34 9.81
CA GLN A 182 8.42 2.89 11.09
C GLN A 182 8.05 4.05 12.02
N ALA A 183 8.56 5.26 11.76
CA ALA A 183 8.27 6.46 12.53
C ALA A 183 6.77 6.79 12.60
N ILE A 184 5.95 6.30 11.66
CA ILE A 184 4.48 6.48 11.70
C ILE A 184 3.86 5.85 12.97
N LEU A 185 4.47 4.79 13.51
CA LEU A 185 4.00 4.09 14.72
C LEU A 185 4.29 4.87 16.00
N GLU A 186 5.28 5.76 15.95
CA GLU A 186 5.76 6.56 17.09
C GLU A 186 5.11 7.94 17.17
N ARG A 187 4.26 8.29 16.20
CA ARG A 187 3.51 9.54 16.20
C ARG A 187 2.62 9.67 17.44
N PRO A 188 2.25 10.89 17.85
CA PRO A 188 1.23 11.11 18.87
C PRO A 188 -0.03 10.28 18.58
N ARG A 189 -0.69 9.75 19.62
CA ARG A 189 -1.77 8.77 19.44
C ARG A 189 -2.97 9.27 18.62
N SER A 190 -3.21 10.59 18.63
CA SER A 190 -4.21 11.25 17.80
C SER A 190 -3.89 11.19 16.30
N GLU A 191 -2.64 10.92 15.92
CA GLU A 191 -2.12 10.96 14.54
C GLU A 191 -1.63 9.61 14.04
N ALA A 192 -1.03 8.78 14.91
CA ALA A 192 -0.60 7.44 14.54
C ALA A 192 -1.78 6.60 14.00
N PRO A 193 -1.54 5.66 13.06
CA PRO A 193 -2.55 4.71 12.62
C PRO A 193 -2.84 3.66 13.70
N ARG A 194 -4.06 3.13 13.75
CA ARG A 194 -4.33 1.84 14.40
C ARG A 194 -3.80 0.73 13.48
N VAL A 195 -3.08 -0.24 14.03
CA VAL A 195 -2.45 -1.29 13.23
C VAL A 195 -2.94 -2.66 13.69
N TRP A 196 -3.45 -3.48 12.78
CA TRP A 196 -3.86 -4.85 13.05
C TRP A 196 -3.23 -5.79 12.03
N LEU A 197 -2.28 -6.59 12.50
CA LEU A 197 -1.52 -7.52 11.66
C LEU A 197 -1.85 -8.96 12.06
N ILE A 198 -2.15 -9.78 11.07
CA ILE A 198 -2.29 -11.23 11.23
C ILE A 198 -1.14 -11.87 10.47
N LEU A 199 -0.27 -12.58 11.20
CA LEU A 199 0.91 -13.21 10.63
C LEU A 199 0.65 -14.71 10.46
N ASN A 200 1.02 -15.30 9.34
CA ASN A 200 1.13 -16.75 9.26
C ASN A 200 2.22 -17.23 10.22
N GLU A 201 2.03 -18.38 10.89
CA GLU A 201 3.08 -19.00 11.71
C GLU A 201 4.41 -19.20 10.96
N ALA A 202 4.36 -19.38 9.63
CA ALA A 202 5.55 -19.41 8.77
C ALA A 202 6.42 -18.14 8.89
N VAL A 203 5.81 -16.96 9.07
CA VAL A 203 6.52 -15.68 9.25
C VAL A 203 7.44 -15.71 10.48
N LEU A 204 7.02 -16.41 11.54
CA LEU A 204 7.78 -16.49 12.79
C LEU A 204 8.84 -17.58 12.76
N ARG A 205 8.66 -18.61 11.92
CA ARG A 205 9.52 -19.80 11.87
C ARG A 205 10.55 -19.78 10.74
N ARG A 206 10.27 -19.09 9.64
CA ARG A 206 11.20 -19.03 8.51
C ARG A 206 12.46 -18.28 8.92
N ARG A 207 13.60 -18.97 8.82
CA ARG A 207 14.89 -18.36 9.14
C ARG A 207 15.29 -17.39 8.03
N VAL A 208 15.15 -16.10 8.30
CA VAL A 208 15.66 -15.01 7.47
C VAL A 208 17.00 -14.56 8.05
N GLY A 209 18.05 -14.54 7.21
CA GLY A 209 19.41 -14.34 7.68
C GLY A 209 19.89 -15.52 8.53
N ASN A 210 20.14 -15.29 9.81
CA ASN A 210 20.63 -16.30 10.75
C ASN A 210 19.78 -16.36 12.03
N ALA A 211 20.15 -17.24 12.97
CA ALA A 211 19.40 -17.42 14.21
C ALA A 211 19.39 -16.17 15.11
N GLU A 212 20.50 -15.42 15.16
CA GLU A 212 20.63 -14.20 15.96
C GLU A 212 19.69 -13.09 15.44
N ILE A 213 19.67 -12.90 14.11
CA ILE A 213 18.77 -11.97 13.42
C ILE A 213 17.30 -12.33 13.71
N MET A 214 16.94 -13.62 13.62
CA MET A 214 15.58 -14.06 13.91
C MET A 214 15.19 -13.85 15.37
N ARG A 215 16.09 -14.10 16.33
CA ARG A 215 15.82 -13.82 17.75
C ARG A 215 15.56 -12.33 17.97
N ALA A 216 16.39 -11.46 17.40
CA ALA A 216 16.20 -10.01 17.48
C ALA A 216 14.87 -9.57 16.83
N GLN A 217 14.52 -10.15 15.68
CA GLN A 217 13.26 -9.86 15.00
C GLN A 217 12.03 -10.28 15.81
N LEU A 218 12.06 -11.45 16.43
CA LEU A 218 10.96 -11.95 17.27
C LEU A 218 10.84 -11.11 18.56
N ALA A 219 11.95 -10.67 19.15
CA ALA A 219 11.94 -9.72 20.25
C ALA A 219 11.30 -8.39 19.85
N ARG A 220 11.66 -7.86 18.67
CA ARG A 220 11.06 -6.62 18.12
C ARG A 220 9.55 -6.73 17.93
N LEU A 221 9.05 -7.88 17.46
CA LEU A 221 7.61 -8.12 17.33
C LEU A 221 6.88 -8.04 18.68
N ARG A 222 7.50 -8.51 19.77
CA ARG A 222 6.94 -8.38 21.13
C ARG A 222 6.87 -6.93 21.58
N GLU A 223 7.93 -6.16 21.36
CA GLU A 223 7.96 -4.73 21.69
C GLU A 223 6.86 -3.97 20.95
N ILE A 224 6.71 -4.23 19.66
CA ILE A 224 5.69 -3.58 18.82
C ILE A 224 4.29 -4.00 19.25
N ALA A 225 4.07 -5.29 19.57
CA ALA A 225 2.78 -5.77 20.05
C ALA A 225 2.36 -5.13 21.39
N ALA A 226 3.31 -4.61 22.17
CA ALA A 226 3.04 -3.89 23.41
C ALA A 226 2.72 -2.40 23.20
N MET A 227 2.91 -1.85 21.99
CA MET A 227 2.62 -0.45 21.70
C MET A 227 1.10 -0.18 21.64
N PRO A 228 0.62 0.97 22.16
CA PRO A 228 -0.80 1.32 22.09
C PRO A 228 -1.32 1.44 20.65
N GLY A 229 -2.47 0.82 20.37
CA GLY A 229 -3.11 0.89 19.05
C GLY A 229 -2.53 -0.07 18.02
N ILE A 230 -1.62 -0.97 18.43
CA ILE A 230 -1.11 -2.06 17.60
C ILE A 230 -1.69 -3.39 18.10
N THR A 231 -2.03 -4.26 17.18
CA THR A 231 -2.54 -5.60 17.43
C THR A 231 -1.85 -6.57 16.49
N ILE A 232 -1.23 -7.61 17.05
CA ILE A 232 -0.61 -8.68 16.28
C ILE A 232 -1.23 -10.01 16.70
N GLN A 233 -1.74 -10.75 15.72
CA GLN A 233 -2.24 -12.12 15.89
C GLN A 233 -1.49 -13.06 14.96
N VAL A 234 -1.59 -14.36 15.22
CA VAL A 234 -0.93 -15.39 14.41
C VAL A 234 -1.97 -16.38 13.90
N GLN A 235 -1.96 -16.62 12.59
CA GLN A 235 -2.65 -17.74 11.98
C GLN A 235 -1.74 -18.97 12.07
N THR A 236 -2.02 -19.87 13.02
CA THR A 236 -1.22 -21.09 13.22
C THR A 236 -1.48 -22.11 12.13
N PHE A 237 -0.52 -23.02 11.92
CA PHE A 237 -0.66 -24.10 10.95
C PHE A 237 -1.85 -25.02 11.23
N ALA A 238 -2.30 -25.10 12.48
CA ALA A 238 -3.48 -25.88 12.88
C ALA A 238 -4.78 -25.39 12.24
N ALA A 239 -4.84 -24.16 11.75
CA ALA A 239 -6.01 -23.64 11.06
C ALA A 239 -6.19 -24.21 9.65
N GLY A 240 -5.15 -24.81 9.06
CA GLY A 240 -5.21 -25.34 7.70
C GLY A 240 -5.48 -24.25 6.66
N ALA A 241 -6.33 -24.56 5.68
CA ALA A 241 -6.71 -23.61 4.64
C ALA A 241 -7.56 -22.46 5.21
N HIS A 242 -7.22 -21.22 4.86
CA HIS A 242 -7.91 -20.02 5.35
C HIS A 242 -8.19 -19.01 4.21
N ALA A 243 -8.84 -17.88 4.53
CA ALA A 243 -9.38 -16.95 3.53
C ALA A 243 -8.33 -16.18 2.70
N SER A 244 -7.03 -16.33 2.98
CA SER A 244 -5.93 -15.59 2.31
C SER A 244 -4.74 -16.49 2.02
N MET A 245 -5.00 -17.70 1.53
CA MET A 245 -3.95 -18.68 1.18
C MET A 245 -3.09 -18.26 -0.02
N LEU A 246 -3.57 -17.33 -0.86
CA LEU A 246 -2.92 -16.98 -2.13
C LEU A 246 -1.85 -15.90 -1.98
N ASN A 247 -2.12 -14.87 -1.18
CA ASN A 247 -1.23 -13.73 -0.99
C ASN A 247 -1.47 -13.03 0.35
N GLY A 248 -0.49 -12.23 0.76
CA GLY A 248 -0.67 -11.18 1.76
C GLY A 248 -1.37 -9.97 1.17
N PHE A 249 -1.96 -9.15 2.03
CA PHE A 249 -2.60 -7.90 1.64
C PHE A 249 -2.65 -6.92 2.82
N TYR A 250 -2.79 -5.63 2.50
CA TYR A 250 -3.03 -4.57 3.46
C TYR A 250 -4.29 -3.78 3.08
N MET A 251 -5.14 -3.50 4.05
CA MET A 251 -6.27 -2.59 3.95
C MET A 251 -5.92 -1.28 4.66
N LEU A 252 -5.90 -0.19 3.89
CA LEU A 252 -5.60 1.15 4.38
C LEU A 252 -6.91 1.94 4.45
N ASN A 253 -7.26 2.38 5.66
CA ASN A 253 -8.41 3.23 5.91
C ASN A 253 -7.92 4.63 6.28
N PHE A 254 -8.75 5.65 6.05
CA PHE A 254 -8.39 7.05 6.24
C PHE A 254 -9.34 7.73 7.22
N LYS A 255 -8.95 8.85 7.82
CA LYS A 255 -9.80 9.58 8.79
C LYS A 255 -11.02 10.22 8.13
N ASP A 256 -10.87 10.60 6.88
CA ASP A 256 -11.92 11.23 6.09
C ASP A 256 -12.94 10.17 5.65
N PRO A 257 -14.21 10.25 6.09
CA PRO A 257 -15.23 9.25 5.77
C PRO A 257 -15.54 9.16 4.27
N GLU A 258 -15.29 10.23 3.51
CA GLU A 258 -15.46 10.25 2.05
C GLU A 258 -14.31 9.55 1.30
N THR A 259 -13.17 9.34 1.98
CA THR A 259 -12.03 8.63 1.38
C THR A 259 -12.23 7.13 1.55
N ARG A 260 -12.53 6.46 0.43
CA ARG A 260 -12.70 5.00 0.41
C ARG A 260 -11.45 4.25 0.88
N PRO A 261 -11.60 3.12 1.58
CA PRO A 261 -10.49 2.23 1.90
C PRO A 261 -9.81 1.72 0.63
N ILE A 262 -8.52 1.41 0.75
CA ILE A 262 -7.72 0.85 -0.35
C ILE A 262 -7.15 -0.49 0.10
N VAL A 263 -7.28 -1.51 -0.75
CA VAL A 263 -6.53 -2.77 -0.58
C VAL A 263 -5.27 -2.72 -1.41
N TYR A 264 -4.14 -2.97 -0.77
CA TYR A 264 -2.82 -3.09 -1.37
C TYR A 264 -2.37 -4.55 -1.38
N ILE A 265 -1.93 -5.03 -2.55
CA ILE A 265 -1.37 -6.36 -2.73
C ILE A 265 -0.05 -6.21 -3.46
N GLU A 266 1.03 -6.62 -2.81
CA GLU A 266 2.39 -6.55 -3.35
C GLU A 266 2.71 -7.78 -4.21
N GLY A 267 3.35 -7.54 -5.35
CA GLY A 267 3.99 -8.55 -6.18
C GLY A 267 5.46 -8.19 -6.40
N ALA A 268 6.21 -9.11 -7.02
CA ALA A 268 7.65 -8.97 -7.17
C ALA A 268 8.09 -7.74 -8.00
N THR A 269 7.26 -7.31 -8.96
CA THR A 269 7.59 -6.22 -9.90
C THR A 269 6.53 -5.13 -9.98
N SER A 270 5.43 -5.28 -9.25
CA SER A 270 4.25 -4.40 -9.32
C SER A 270 3.38 -4.61 -8.11
N ALA A 271 2.42 -3.72 -7.89
CA ALA A 271 1.38 -3.89 -6.87
C ALA A 271 -0.02 -3.60 -7.43
N LEU A 272 -1.04 -4.17 -6.77
CA LEU A 272 -2.44 -3.84 -7.02
C LEU A 272 -2.94 -2.88 -5.93
N TYR A 273 -3.70 -1.88 -6.38
CA TYR A 273 -4.45 -0.95 -5.53
C TYR A 273 -5.93 -1.08 -5.88
N LEU A 274 -6.68 -1.79 -5.04
CA LEU A 274 -8.11 -2.02 -5.25
C LEU A 274 -8.91 -0.96 -4.51
N GLU A 275 -9.92 -0.41 -5.19
CA GLU A 275 -10.74 0.71 -4.70
C GLU A 275 -12.25 0.48 -4.92
N LYS A 276 -12.64 -0.56 -5.67
CA LYS A 276 -14.07 -0.83 -5.93
C LYS A 276 -14.69 -1.46 -4.70
N ALA A 277 -15.90 -1.02 -4.35
CA ALA A 277 -16.62 -1.49 -3.16
C ALA A 277 -16.65 -3.04 -3.07
N ALA A 278 -17.03 -3.74 -4.14
CA ALA A 278 -17.06 -5.20 -4.15
C ALA A 278 -15.69 -5.88 -3.91
N GLU A 279 -14.59 -5.24 -4.37
CA GLU A 279 -13.23 -5.73 -4.11
C GLU A 279 -12.88 -5.52 -2.63
N ILE A 280 -13.15 -4.32 -2.09
CA ILE A 280 -12.92 -4.00 -0.66
C ILE A 280 -13.74 -4.92 0.25
N ASP A 281 -15.01 -5.17 -0.06
CA ASP A 281 -15.89 -6.04 0.72
C ASP A 281 -15.35 -7.47 0.78
N THR A 282 -14.83 -7.98 -0.35
CA THR A 282 -14.23 -9.32 -0.42
C THR A 282 -13.03 -9.45 0.54
N TYR A 283 -12.14 -8.45 0.56
CA TYR A 283 -10.98 -8.46 1.46
C TYR A 283 -11.35 -8.17 2.91
N THR A 284 -12.40 -7.39 3.15
CA THR A 284 -12.94 -7.15 4.49
C THR A 284 -13.42 -8.45 5.12
N VAL A 285 -14.26 -9.20 4.40
CA VAL A 285 -14.76 -10.51 4.83
C VAL A 285 -13.59 -11.49 5.04
N ALA A 286 -12.62 -11.52 4.13
CA ALA A 286 -11.44 -12.36 4.28
C ALA A 286 -10.65 -12.02 5.55
N PHE A 287 -10.45 -10.73 5.86
CA PHE A 287 -9.77 -10.29 7.07
C PHE A 287 -10.54 -10.70 8.34
N GLU A 288 -11.86 -10.55 8.37
CA GLU A 288 -12.71 -10.96 9.50
C GLU A 288 -12.65 -12.48 9.76
N HIS A 289 -12.60 -13.28 8.69
CA HIS A 289 -12.39 -14.73 8.81
C HIS A 289 -11.02 -15.04 9.42
N LEU A 290 -9.94 -14.41 8.93
CA LEU A 290 -8.59 -14.58 9.49
C LEU A 290 -8.55 -14.18 10.97
N GLN A 291 -9.16 -13.06 11.31
CA GLN A 291 -9.20 -12.53 12.68
C GLN A 291 -9.86 -13.52 13.63
N THR A 292 -10.94 -14.17 13.18
CA THR A 292 -11.70 -15.14 13.97
C THR A 292 -10.90 -16.44 14.20
N SER A 293 -10.13 -16.89 13.22
CA SER A 293 -9.34 -18.13 13.30
C SER A 293 -7.90 -17.94 13.81
N ALA A 294 -7.42 -16.70 13.96
CA ALA A 294 -6.09 -16.42 14.47
C ALA A 294 -6.02 -16.55 16.01
N THR A 295 -4.79 -16.57 16.55
CA THR A 295 -4.56 -16.62 17.99
C THR A 295 -5.21 -15.46 18.72
N LYS A 296 -5.61 -15.69 19.98
CA LYS A 296 -5.94 -14.60 20.91
C LYS A 296 -4.67 -13.79 21.21
N LEU A 297 -4.83 -12.50 21.51
CA LEU A 297 -3.72 -11.58 21.79
C LEU A 297 -2.74 -12.10 22.84
N VAL A 298 -3.26 -12.65 23.94
CA VAL A 298 -2.45 -13.21 25.06
C VAL A 298 -1.58 -14.40 24.62
N ALA A 299 -1.96 -15.12 23.56
CA ALA A 299 -1.25 -16.31 23.11
C ALA A 299 -0.03 -16.00 22.21
N LEU A 300 0.14 -14.76 21.74
CA LEU A 300 1.27 -14.37 20.90
C LEU A 300 2.61 -14.55 21.63
N GLU A 301 2.71 -14.09 22.87
CA GLU A 301 3.96 -14.15 23.65
C GLU A 301 4.41 -15.59 23.87
N GLY A 302 3.50 -16.46 24.30
CA GLY A 302 3.81 -17.88 24.51
C GLY A 302 4.21 -18.60 23.22
N LEU A 303 3.65 -18.20 22.08
CA LEU A 303 4.05 -18.74 20.78
C LEU A 303 5.48 -18.29 20.42
N ILE A 304 5.78 -16.99 20.58
CA ILE A 304 7.13 -16.45 20.34
C ILE A 304 8.15 -17.13 21.26
N ASP A 305 7.85 -17.29 22.55
CA ASP A 305 8.73 -17.94 23.52
C ASP A 305 9.01 -19.40 23.15
N ASN A 306 8.02 -20.11 22.60
CA ASN A 306 8.22 -21.47 22.13
C ASN A 306 9.10 -21.53 20.89
N ILE A 307 8.87 -20.65 19.91
CA ILE A 307 9.67 -20.57 18.69
C ILE A 307 11.12 -20.15 19.00
N LEU A 308 11.33 -19.23 19.94
CA LEU A 308 12.67 -18.80 20.36
C LEU A 308 13.51 -19.96 20.93
N LYS A 309 12.91 -21.03 21.46
CA LYS A 309 13.65 -22.22 21.92
C LYS A 309 14.18 -23.09 20.79
N GLU A 310 13.68 -22.90 19.56
CA GLU A 310 14.07 -23.68 18.38
C GLU A 310 15.24 -23.07 17.60
N PHE A 311 15.49 -21.78 17.78
CA PHE A 311 16.72 -21.11 17.36
C PHE A 311 17.85 -21.41 18.34
#